data_AF-A0A829GR38-F1
#
_entry.id   AF-A0A829GR38-F1
#
_cell.length_a   1.000
_cell.length_b   1.000
_cell.length_c   1.000
_cell.angle_alpha   90.00
_cell.angle_beta   90.00
_cell.angle_gamma   90.00
#
_symmetry.space_group_name_H-M   'P 1'
#
loop_
_entity.id
_entity.type
_entity.pdbx_description
1 polymer ?
#
loop_
_entity_poly.entity_id
_entity_poly.type
_entity_poly.pdbx_seq_one_letter_code
_entity_poly.pdbx_strand_id
1 'polypeptide(L)'
;HLQTNEQDAEYYRDLRLFVAKHPTASEEERIGNAVFKRRNDESGFQYLPAEKHETKYEVKPDTRDSGCFDFSKIGMEISAEASGLTIMCRYPGLKTHFEDLEIPTEWLPNELILNPVQYRNLYRGQIGEVAGQFIFEKEWRQKLQDFDDLANNELFDFQCQGEVAIDFKNWQGQPNKDTEKERQHVAQKLRHLQVNTGREWRVIIANVVAINKGKPTITIDGKILEISGLIDEQGKLVLTPEQKIQIGRFLHARPNDNSDD
;
A
#
# COMPACT_ATOMS: atom_id res chain seq x y z
N HIS A 1 9.43 12.18 -3.54
CA HIS A 1 9.43 13.28 -4.54
C HIS A 1 8.17 13.07 -5.34
N LEU A 2 7.25 14.04 -5.38
CA LEU A 2 6.07 13.93 -6.24
C LEU A 2 6.54 13.80 -7.69
N GLN A 3 6.20 12.70 -8.34
CA GLN A 3 6.50 12.53 -9.76
C GLN A 3 5.57 13.43 -10.59
N THR A 4 6.04 14.64 -10.89
CA THR A 4 5.33 15.63 -11.72
C THR A 4 5.45 15.34 -13.23
N ASN A 5 6.05 14.22 -13.61
CA ASN A 5 6.21 13.78 -14.99
C ASN A 5 5.35 12.53 -15.22
N GLU A 6 4.43 12.62 -16.18
CA GLU A 6 3.49 11.56 -16.54
C GLU A 6 4.20 10.23 -16.87
N GLN A 7 5.30 10.30 -17.62
CA GLN A 7 6.06 9.11 -18.02
C GLN A 7 6.77 8.45 -16.82
N ASP A 8 7.15 9.22 -15.81
CA ASP A 8 7.70 8.70 -14.55
C ASP A 8 6.61 8.03 -13.74
N ALA A 9 5.45 8.69 -13.59
CA ALA A 9 4.33 8.15 -12.82
C ALA A 9 3.76 6.86 -13.44
N GLU A 10 3.60 6.81 -14.77
CA GLU A 10 3.18 5.61 -15.49
C GLU A 10 4.21 4.49 -15.32
N TYR A 11 5.50 4.79 -15.50
CA TYR A 11 6.56 3.81 -15.29
C TYR A 11 6.56 3.25 -13.87
N TYR A 12 6.43 4.10 -12.85
CA TYR A 12 6.40 3.67 -11.46
C TYR A 12 5.19 2.77 -11.18
N ARG A 13 4.01 3.13 -11.68
CA ARG A 13 2.80 2.31 -11.59
C ARG A 13 2.99 0.94 -12.23
N ASP A 14 3.50 0.91 -13.46
CA ASP A 14 3.70 -0.34 -14.20
C ASP A 14 4.78 -1.22 -13.56
N LEU A 15 5.85 -0.61 -13.03
CA LEU A 15 6.90 -1.31 -12.30
C LEU A 15 6.34 -1.98 -11.04
N ARG A 16 5.53 -1.26 -10.26
CA ARG A 16 4.89 -1.81 -9.06
C ARG A 16 3.97 -2.96 -9.38
N LEU A 17 3.15 -2.82 -10.43
CA LEU A 17 2.28 -3.90 -10.89
C LEU A 17 3.08 -5.11 -11.37
N PHE A 18 4.15 -4.90 -12.14
CA PHE A 18 5.03 -5.99 -12.56
C PHE A 18 5.64 -6.72 -11.37
N VAL A 19 6.22 -5.99 -10.43
CA VAL A 19 6.80 -6.57 -9.20
C VAL A 19 5.76 -7.34 -8.38
N ALA A 20 4.51 -6.85 -8.31
CA ALA A 20 3.42 -7.56 -7.64
C ALA A 20 3.05 -8.89 -8.33
N LYS A 21 3.07 -8.92 -9.67
CA LYS A 21 2.81 -10.13 -10.47
C LYS A 21 3.99 -11.11 -10.48
N HIS A 22 5.21 -10.61 -10.32
CA HIS A 22 6.45 -11.38 -10.42
C HIS A 22 7.33 -11.24 -9.18
N PRO A 23 6.87 -11.62 -7.97
CA PRO A 23 7.71 -11.57 -6.77
C PRO A 23 8.94 -12.50 -6.86
N THR A 24 8.83 -13.52 -7.69
CA THR A 24 9.93 -14.28 -8.27
C THR A 24 9.76 -14.23 -9.80
N ALA A 25 10.86 -14.26 -10.55
CA ALA A 25 10.83 -14.11 -12.01
C ALA A 25 11.96 -14.90 -12.67
N SER A 26 11.82 -15.23 -13.95
CA SER A 26 12.95 -15.63 -14.78
C SER A 26 13.65 -14.39 -15.36
N GLU A 27 14.90 -14.54 -15.79
CA GLU A 27 15.58 -13.47 -16.54
C GLU A 27 14.87 -13.15 -17.85
N GLU A 28 14.27 -14.14 -18.50
CA GLU A 28 13.47 -13.95 -19.72
C GLU A 28 12.24 -13.09 -19.45
N GLU A 29 11.50 -13.35 -18.37
CA GLU A 29 10.34 -12.55 -17.97
C GLU A 29 10.75 -11.11 -17.66
N ARG A 30 11.86 -10.92 -16.93
CA ARG A 30 12.38 -9.60 -16.57
C ARG A 30 12.80 -8.78 -17.79
N ILE A 31 13.68 -9.31 -18.64
CA ILE A 31 14.22 -8.61 -19.82
C ILE A 31 13.16 -8.49 -20.92
N GLY A 32 12.28 -9.48 -21.02
CA GLY A 32 11.19 -9.53 -21.99
C GLY A 32 10.11 -8.49 -21.75
N ASN A 33 9.98 -7.99 -20.51
CA ASN A 33 8.89 -7.11 -20.11
C ASN A 33 8.94 -5.72 -20.79
N ALA A 34 7.77 -5.21 -21.15
CA ALA A 34 7.62 -3.91 -21.83
C ALA A 34 8.09 -2.72 -20.97
N VAL A 35 7.95 -2.79 -19.65
CA VAL A 35 8.39 -1.75 -18.71
C VAL A 35 9.91 -1.60 -18.76
N PHE A 36 10.64 -2.72 -18.71
CA PHE A 36 12.09 -2.75 -18.86
C PHE A 36 12.52 -2.19 -20.24
N LYS A 37 11.92 -2.69 -21.32
CA LYS A 37 12.25 -2.28 -22.70
C LYS A 37 11.99 -0.79 -22.98
N ARG A 38 10.94 -0.20 -22.38
CA ARG A 38 10.58 1.21 -22.61
C ARG A 38 11.62 2.18 -22.06
N ARG A 39 12.23 1.89 -20.90
CA ARG A 39 13.22 2.79 -20.29
C ARG A 39 14.66 2.46 -20.64
N ASN A 40 14.94 1.21 -21.02
CA ASN A 40 16.30 0.71 -21.12
C ASN A 40 17.12 1.05 -19.86
N ASP A 41 16.45 0.96 -18.70
CA ASP A 41 16.97 1.28 -17.37
C ASP A 41 16.65 0.12 -16.44
N GLU A 42 17.69 -0.46 -15.86
CA GLU A 42 17.59 -1.61 -14.97
C GLU A 42 17.34 -1.21 -13.51
N SER A 43 17.36 0.08 -13.18
CA SER A 43 17.29 0.58 -11.81
C SER A 43 16.06 0.09 -11.02
N GLY A 44 14.92 -0.10 -11.71
CA GLY A 44 13.70 -0.66 -11.12
C GLY A 44 13.67 -2.18 -11.03
N PHE A 45 14.54 -2.88 -11.76
CA PHE A 45 14.51 -4.33 -11.97
C PHE A 45 15.72 -5.04 -11.33
N GLN A 46 16.18 -4.53 -10.19
CA GLN A 46 17.35 -5.02 -9.45
C GLN A 46 17.04 -6.27 -8.61
N TYR A 47 16.40 -7.28 -9.20
CA TYR A 47 16.15 -8.55 -8.53
C TYR A 47 17.47 -9.18 -8.03
N LEU A 48 17.37 -10.04 -7.02
CA LEU A 48 18.47 -10.87 -6.57
C LEU A 48 18.42 -12.23 -7.27
N PRO A 49 19.58 -12.81 -7.62
CA PRO A 49 19.63 -14.21 -8.03
C PRO A 49 19.11 -15.13 -6.92
N ALA A 50 18.27 -16.09 -7.28
CA ALA A 50 17.76 -17.14 -6.41
C ALA A 50 18.33 -18.50 -6.85
N GLU A 51 19.61 -18.74 -6.56
CA GLU A 51 20.37 -19.89 -7.09
C GLU A 51 19.76 -21.25 -6.73
N LYS A 52 19.02 -21.36 -5.62
CA LYS A 52 18.31 -22.59 -5.24
C LYS A 52 16.80 -22.46 -5.39
N HIS A 53 16.37 -21.48 -6.19
CA HIS A 53 14.98 -21.14 -6.44
C HIS A 53 14.21 -20.90 -5.12
N GLU A 54 14.84 -20.17 -4.21
CA GLU A 54 14.24 -19.80 -2.93
C GLU A 54 12.99 -18.92 -3.13
N THR A 55 11.94 -19.17 -2.33
CA THR A 55 10.74 -18.30 -2.26
C THR A 55 10.76 -17.38 -1.04
N LYS A 56 11.81 -17.47 -0.24
CA LYS A 56 12.01 -16.64 0.94
C LYS A 56 13.49 -16.53 1.30
N TYR A 57 13.85 -15.41 1.91
CA TYR A 57 15.16 -15.22 2.53
C TYR A 57 15.08 -14.21 3.66
N GLU A 58 16.13 -14.17 4.48
CA GLU A 58 16.31 -13.16 5.51
C GLU A 58 17.47 -12.23 5.18
N VAL A 59 17.30 -10.96 5.51
CA VAL A 59 18.30 -9.93 5.24
C VAL A 59 18.27 -8.89 6.35
N LYS A 60 19.43 -8.43 6.79
CA LYS A 60 19.47 -7.29 7.70
C LYS A 60 19.08 -6.02 6.92
N PRO A 61 18.02 -5.31 7.31
CA PRO A 61 17.63 -4.08 6.63
C PRO A 61 18.73 -3.03 6.85
N ASP A 62 19.22 -2.43 5.77
CA ASP A 62 20.01 -1.20 5.89
C ASP A 62 19.05 -0.05 6.27
N THR A 63 19.54 0.84 7.12
CA THR A 63 18.84 2.08 7.52
C THR A 63 18.77 3.10 6.38
N ARG A 64 19.53 2.89 5.31
CA ARG A 64 19.52 3.69 4.08
C ARG A 64 19.30 2.78 2.89
N ASP A 65 18.57 3.25 1.89
CA ASP A 65 18.49 2.59 0.57
C ASP A 65 19.83 2.77 -0.16
N SER A 66 20.82 1.99 0.26
CA SER A 66 22.20 2.04 -0.23
C SER A 66 22.47 1.08 -1.38
N GLY A 67 21.53 0.17 -1.67
CA GLY A 67 21.72 -0.94 -2.60
C GLY A 67 22.64 -2.06 -2.07
N CYS A 68 23.14 -1.94 -0.83
CA CYS A 68 23.97 -2.94 -0.17
C CYS A 68 23.14 -3.75 0.84
N PHE A 69 23.14 -5.07 0.72
CA PHE A 69 22.34 -5.96 1.56
C PHE A 69 23.23 -6.92 2.36
N ASP A 70 23.04 -6.97 3.69
CA ASP A 70 23.79 -7.85 4.60
C ASP A 70 22.97 -9.12 4.90
N PHE A 71 23.33 -10.22 4.24
CA PHE A 71 22.73 -11.54 4.42
C PHE A 71 23.40 -12.38 5.52
N SER A 72 24.43 -11.85 6.20
CA SER A 72 25.16 -12.61 7.24
C SER A 72 24.42 -12.65 8.58
N LYS A 73 23.31 -11.92 8.71
CA LYS A 73 22.59 -11.70 9.97
C LYS A 73 21.08 -11.85 9.78
N ILE A 74 20.44 -12.36 10.82
CA ILE A 74 18.98 -12.40 10.96
C ILE A 74 18.44 -10.97 10.99
N GLY A 75 17.36 -10.73 10.25
CA GLY A 75 16.78 -9.41 10.10
C GLY A 75 15.34 -9.45 9.63
N MET A 76 15.08 -8.79 8.51
CA MET A 76 13.79 -8.76 7.84
C MET A 76 13.62 -10.00 6.98
N GLU A 77 12.50 -10.69 7.15
CA GLU A 77 12.07 -11.77 6.23
C GLU A 77 11.44 -11.16 4.97
N ILE A 78 11.83 -11.71 3.82
CA ILE A 78 11.29 -11.40 2.50
C ILE A 78 10.57 -12.67 2.03
N SER A 79 9.24 -12.66 2.03
CA SER A 79 8.40 -13.81 1.68
C SER A 79 6.95 -13.39 1.43
N ALA A 80 6.15 -14.29 0.86
CA ALA A 80 4.70 -14.12 0.76
C ALA A 80 4.06 -13.94 2.15
N GLU A 81 4.46 -14.73 3.14
CA GLU A 81 3.93 -14.71 4.51
C GLU A 81 4.25 -13.38 5.21
N ALA A 82 5.52 -12.96 5.21
CA ALA A 82 5.97 -11.74 5.86
C ALA A 82 5.37 -10.47 5.21
N SER A 83 4.89 -10.56 3.97
CA SER A 83 4.26 -9.46 3.26
C SER A 83 2.82 -9.21 3.71
N GLY A 84 2.21 -10.17 4.40
CA GLY A 84 0.79 -10.18 4.74
C GLY A 84 -0.12 -10.76 3.64
N LEU A 85 0.41 -11.13 2.46
CA LEU A 85 -0.36 -11.70 1.35
C LEU A 85 -1.24 -12.89 1.79
N THR A 86 -0.66 -13.82 2.54
CA THR A 86 -1.37 -15.04 2.98
C THR A 86 -2.50 -14.72 3.96
N ILE A 87 -2.39 -13.64 4.74
CA ILE A 87 -3.46 -13.15 5.63
C ILE A 87 -4.54 -12.46 4.80
N MET A 88 -4.15 -11.59 3.86
CA MET A 88 -5.07 -10.91 2.96
C MET A 88 -5.93 -11.91 2.18
N CYS A 89 -5.33 -12.97 1.64
CA CYS A 89 -6.06 -14.02 0.90
C CYS A 89 -7.11 -14.78 1.74
N ARG A 90 -7.08 -14.68 3.07
CA ARG A 90 -8.12 -15.25 3.96
C ARG A 90 -9.39 -14.41 3.98
N TYR A 91 -9.32 -13.12 3.63
CA TYR A 91 -10.52 -12.29 3.53
C TYR A 91 -11.40 -12.77 2.37
N PRO A 92 -12.72 -12.98 2.58
CA PRO A 92 -13.59 -13.58 1.56
C PRO A 92 -13.56 -12.85 0.22
N GLY A 93 -13.15 -13.56 -0.83
CA GLY A 93 -13.10 -13.08 -2.21
C GLY A 93 -11.79 -12.40 -2.62
N LEU A 94 -10.91 -12.04 -1.67
CA LEU A 94 -9.69 -11.31 -2.01
C LEU A 94 -8.64 -12.19 -2.72
N LYS A 95 -8.59 -13.49 -2.42
CA LYS A 95 -7.76 -14.44 -3.17
C LYS A 95 -8.10 -14.42 -4.66
N THR A 96 -9.39 -14.61 -4.99
CA THR A 96 -9.89 -14.57 -6.37
C THR A 96 -9.63 -13.22 -7.02
N HIS A 97 -9.80 -12.13 -6.28
CA HIS A 97 -9.50 -10.80 -6.82
C HIS A 97 -8.03 -10.60 -7.20
N PHE A 98 -7.08 -11.12 -6.40
CA PHE A 98 -5.67 -11.14 -6.79
C PHE A 98 -5.43 -11.98 -8.04
N GLU A 99 -6.02 -13.17 -8.12
CA GLU A 99 -5.93 -14.06 -9.28
C GLU A 99 -6.49 -13.39 -10.56
N ASP A 100 -7.61 -12.69 -10.47
CA ASP A 100 -8.21 -11.92 -11.58
C ASP A 100 -7.30 -10.79 -12.08
N LEU A 101 -6.46 -10.25 -11.19
CA LEU A 101 -5.45 -9.24 -11.50
C LEU A 101 -4.11 -9.86 -11.91
N GLU A 102 -4.02 -11.19 -12.02
CA GLU A 102 -2.79 -11.95 -12.28
C GLU A 102 -1.70 -11.73 -11.22
N ILE A 103 -2.08 -11.33 -10.00
CA ILE A 103 -1.17 -11.24 -8.85
C ILE A 103 -1.16 -12.62 -8.18
N PRO A 104 0.01 -13.28 -8.08
CA PRO A 104 0.09 -14.61 -7.51
C PRO A 104 -0.23 -14.57 -6.01
N THR A 105 -0.98 -15.56 -5.55
CA THR A 105 -1.40 -15.71 -4.14
C THR A 105 -0.43 -16.55 -3.31
N GLU A 106 0.63 -17.04 -3.95
CA GLU A 106 1.78 -17.74 -3.39
C GLU A 106 3.02 -17.41 -4.22
N TRP A 107 4.21 -17.39 -3.61
CA TRP A 107 5.45 -17.20 -4.34
C TRP A 107 5.99 -18.56 -4.78
N LEU A 108 6.25 -18.71 -6.08
CA LEU A 108 6.78 -19.95 -6.64
C LEU A 108 8.30 -19.84 -6.87
N PRO A 109 9.07 -20.94 -6.71
CA PRO A 109 10.50 -20.99 -7.03
C PRO A 109 10.80 -20.48 -8.46
N ASN A 110 11.77 -19.57 -8.62
CA ASN A 110 12.23 -19.07 -9.94
C ASN A 110 13.70 -18.59 -9.87
N GLU A 111 14.27 -18.15 -11.00
CA GLU A 111 15.69 -17.74 -11.12
C GLU A 111 16.02 -16.48 -10.31
N LEU A 112 15.03 -15.60 -10.15
CA LEU A 112 15.15 -14.30 -9.51
C LEU A 112 14.13 -14.13 -8.39
N ILE A 113 14.48 -13.37 -7.36
CA ILE A 113 13.60 -12.97 -6.25
C ILE A 113 13.75 -11.48 -5.96
N LEU A 114 12.67 -10.84 -5.51
CA LEU A 114 12.70 -9.42 -5.18
C LEU A 114 13.80 -9.08 -4.19
N ASN A 115 14.48 -7.96 -4.41
CA ASN A 115 15.39 -7.41 -3.40
C ASN A 115 14.60 -6.74 -2.25
N PRO A 116 15.25 -6.42 -1.11
CA PRO A 116 14.57 -5.84 0.06
C PRO A 116 13.89 -4.49 -0.20
N VAL A 117 14.44 -3.66 -1.08
CA VAL A 117 13.90 -2.35 -1.46
C VAL A 117 12.66 -2.52 -2.33
N GLN A 118 12.72 -3.35 -3.37
CA GLN A 118 11.58 -3.66 -4.23
C GLN A 118 10.45 -4.33 -3.42
N TYR A 119 10.79 -5.27 -2.54
CA TYR A 119 9.82 -5.91 -1.66
C TYR A 119 9.09 -4.91 -0.75
N ARG A 120 9.85 -4.03 -0.08
CA ARG A 120 9.28 -3.09 0.90
C ARG A 120 8.50 -1.96 0.23
N ASN A 121 9.07 -1.35 -0.80
CA ASN A 121 8.57 -0.10 -1.35
C ASN A 121 7.60 -0.33 -2.53
N LEU A 122 7.77 -1.41 -3.30
CA LEU A 122 6.95 -1.68 -4.49
C LEU A 122 5.94 -2.78 -4.22
N TYR A 123 6.40 -3.99 -3.91
CA TYR A 123 5.55 -5.18 -3.75
C TYR A 123 4.53 -5.01 -2.62
N ARG A 124 5.00 -4.77 -1.39
CA ARG A 124 4.14 -4.65 -0.21
C ARG A 124 3.14 -3.50 -0.30
N GLY A 125 3.56 -2.38 -0.89
CA GLY A 125 2.69 -1.26 -1.17
C GLY A 125 1.59 -1.67 -2.15
N GLN A 126 1.96 -2.25 -3.29
CA GLN A 126 1.01 -2.62 -4.35
C GLN A 126 -0.04 -3.64 -3.88
N ILE A 127 0.37 -4.71 -3.20
CA ILE A 127 -0.60 -5.70 -2.68
C ILE A 127 -1.45 -5.12 -1.54
N GLY A 128 -0.90 -4.18 -0.77
CA GLY A 128 -1.62 -3.48 0.30
C GLY A 128 -2.71 -2.58 -0.25
N GLU A 129 -2.40 -1.80 -1.28
CA GLU A 129 -3.37 -0.93 -1.96
C GLU A 129 -4.50 -1.74 -2.60
N VAL A 130 -4.18 -2.82 -3.34
CA VAL A 130 -5.17 -3.70 -3.96
C VAL A 130 -6.08 -4.35 -2.89
N ALA A 131 -5.49 -4.89 -1.83
CA ALA A 131 -6.26 -5.50 -0.74
C ALA A 131 -7.13 -4.48 0.00
N GLY A 132 -6.56 -3.32 0.32
CA GLY A 132 -7.24 -2.22 0.99
C GLY A 132 -8.44 -1.75 0.19
N GLN A 133 -8.25 -1.49 -1.11
CA GLN A 133 -9.32 -1.10 -2.01
C GLN A 133 -10.45 -2.15 -2.03
N PHE A 134 -10.12 -3.42 -2.30
CA PHE A 134 -11.12 -4.48 -2.39
C PHE A 134 -11.97 -4.60 -1.11
N ILE A 135 -11.32 -4.60 0.06
CA ILE A 135 -12.01 -4.68 1.36
C ILE A 135 -12.87 -3.43 1.56
N PHE A 136 -12.31 -2.24 1.31
CA PHE A 136 -13.00 -0.98 1.55
C PHE A 136 -14.26 -0.84 0.66
N GLU A 137 -14.12 -1.07 -0.65
CA GLU A 137 -15.24 -1.00 -1.58
C GLU A 137 -16.34 -1.99 -1.23
N LYS A 138 -15.98 -3.20 -0.78
CA LYS A 138 -16.94 -4.23 -0.36
C LYS A 138 -17.67 -3.87 0.93
N GLU A 139 -16.95 -3.36 1.93
CA GLU A 139 -17.51 -3.09 3.25
C GLU A 139 -18.37 -1.83 3.32
N TRP A 140 -18.04 -0.80 2.53
CA TRP A 140 -18.76 0.47 2.48
C TRP A 140 -19.57 0.69 1.20
N ARG A 141 -19.50 -0.22 0.22
CA ARG A 141 -20.18 -0.09 -1.08
C ARG A 141 -19.87 1.23 -1.79
N GLN A 142 -18.66 1.73 -1.56
CA GLN A 142 -18.17 2.99 -2.11
C GLN A 142 -17.02 2.66 -3.06
N LYS A 143 -17.19 2.99 -4.34
CA LYS A 143 -16.10 2.84 -5.31
C LYS A 143 -15.00 3.86 -5.04
N LEU A 144 -13.76 3.41 -5.03
CA LEU A 144 -12.57 4.24 -4.94
C LEU A 144 -12.08 4.59 -6.36
N GLN A 145 -11.48 5.76 -6.48
CA GLN A 145 -10.99 6.30 -7.75
C GLN A 145 -9.55 6.77 -7.57
N ASP A 146 -8.75 6.62 -8.61
CA ASP A 146 -7.44 7.26 -8.68
C ASP A 146 -7.60 8.78 -8.74
N PHE A 147 -6.52 9.51 -8.46
CA PHE A 147 -6.45 10.95 -8.73
C PHE A 147 -6.15 11.17 -10.22
N ASP A 148 -7.00 11.93 -10.91
CA ASP A 148 -6.85 12.19 -12.36
C ASP A 148 -5.70 13.17 -12.67
N ASP A 149 -5.39 14.07 -11.74
CA ASP A 149 -4.36 15.09 -11.92
C ASP A 149 -3.00 14.58 -11.42
N LEU A 150 -2.01 14.58 -12.31
CA LEU A 150 -0.61 14.21 -12.04
C LEU A 150 -0.02 14.98 -10.85
N ALA A 151 -0.43 16.22 -10.61
CA ALA A 151 0.03 17.00 -9.46
C ALA A 151 -0.36 16.39 -8.11
N ASN A 152 -1.34 15.49 -8.10
CA ASN A 152 -1.85 14.79 -6.92
C ASN A 152 -1.40 13.33 -6.85
N ASN A 153 -0.70 12.82 -7.87
CA ASN A 153 -0.13 11.47 -7.85
C ASN A 153 0.76 11.28 -6.62
N GLU A 154 0.71 10.08 -6.03
CA GLU A 154 1.51 9.68 -4.86
C GLU A 154 1.23 10.45 -3.56
N LEU A 155 0.31 11.43 -3.55
CA LEU A 155 -0.14 12.07 -2.31
C LEU A 155 -0.90 11.06 -1.44
N PHE A 156 -1.89 10.40 -2.02
CA PHE A 156 -2.67 9.34 -1.41
C PHE A 156 -3.01 8.29 -2.47
N ASP A 157 -3.40 7.09 -2.04
CA ASP A 157 -3.62 5.97 -2.95
C ASP A 157 -4.90 6.15 -3.77
N PHE A 158 -5.97 6.61 -3.11
CA PHE A 158 -7.27 6.79 -3.75
C PHE A 158 -8.03 8.01 -3.22
N GLN A 159 -9.08 8.38 -3.93
CA GLN A 159 -10.14 9.28 -3.49
C GLN A 159 -11.51 8.60 -3.57
N CYS A 160 -12.47 9.11 -2.81
CA CYS A 160 -13.88 8.77 -2.99
C CYS A 160 -14.76 10.02 -2.96
N GLN A 161 -16.06 9.83 -3.21
CA GLN A 161 -17.03 10.92 -3.15
C GLN A 161 -17.02 11.60 -1.78
N GLY A 162 -17.08 12.94 -1.76
CA GLY A 162 -17.08 13.75 -0.54
C GLY A 162 -15.72 14.34 -0.14
N GLU A 163 -14.78 14.44 -1.08
CA GLU A 163 -13.44 15.01 -0.87
C GLU A 163 -12.70 14.31 0.27
N VAL A 164 -12.74 12.97 0.23
CA VAL A 164 -12.00 12.10 1.15
C VAL A 164 -10.93 11.34 0.38
N ALA A 165 -9.68 11.56 0.75
CA ALA A 165 -8.55 10.76 0.30
C ALA A 165 -8.40 9.50 1.17
N ILE A 166 -7.83 8.44 0.62
CA ILE A 166 -7.58 7.18 1.31
C ILE A 166 -6.15 6.76 1.04
N ASP A 167 -5.45 6.37 2.09
CA ASP A 167 -4.10 5.84 2.01
C ASP A 167 -4.01 4.57 2.88
N PHE A 168 -3.75 3.47 2.19
CA PHE A 168 -3.63 2.14 2.74
C PHE A 168 -2.20 1.85 3.14
N LYS A 169 -2.03 1.40 4.37
CA LYS A 169 -0.76 0.94 4.88
C LYS A 169 -0.76 -0.58 4.93
N ASN A 170 0.40 -1.16 4.67
CA ASN A 170 0.65 -2.59 4.89
C ASN A 170 1.82 -2.77 5.86
N TRP A 171 1.76 -2.06 7.00
CA TRP A 171 2.80 -2.08 8.01
C TRP A 171 2.71 -3.33 8.88
N GLN A 172 3.86 -3.86 9.28
CA GLN A 172 4.02 -5.01 10.16
C GLN A 172 4.79 -4.56 11.41
N GLY A 173 4.35 -4.97 12.61
CA GLY A 173 5.05 -4.68 13.86
C GLY A 173 4.54 -3.45 14.64
N GLN A 174 5.31 -3.02 15.67
CA GLN A 174 4.88 -1.98 16.61
C GLN A 174 4.55 -0.65 15.89
N PRO A 175 3.54 0.10 16.36
CA PRO A 175 3.25 1.44 15.87
C PRO A 175 4.53 2.27 15.83
N ASN A 176 4.75 2.96 14.72
CA ASN A 176 5.93 3.78 14.50
C ASN A 176 6.16 4.67 15.75
N LYS A 177 7.41 4.71 16.27
CA LYS A 177 7.78 5.45 17.50
C LYS A 177 7.54 6.97 17.43
N ASP A 178 6.97 7.47 16.33
CA ASP A 178 6.71 8.89 16.10
C ASP A 178 5.39 9.11 15.33
N THR A 179 4.27 8.69 15.93
CA THR A 179 2.91 8.91 15.42
C THR A 179 2.66 10.39 15.08
N GLU A 180 3.31 11.32 15.78
CA GLU A 180 3.17 12.74 15.54
C GLU A 180 3.85 13.17 14.22
N LYS A 181 5.07 12.71 13.93
CA LYS A 181 5.70 12.98 12.62
C LYS A 181 4.91 12.40 11.46
N GLU A 182 4.33 11.21 11.62
CA GLU A 182 3.49 10.61 10.58
C GLU A 182 2.25 11.48 10.31
N ARG A 183 1.55 11.90 11.38
CA ARG A 183 0.41 12.83 11.26
C ARG A 183 0.79 14.14 10.60
N GLN A 184 1.96 14.71 10.94
CA GLN A 184 2.46 15.92 10.30
C GLN A 184 2.73 15.70 8.80
N HIS A 185 3.29 14.55 8.43
CA HIS A 185 3.51 14.21 7.02
C HIS A 185 2.19 14.06 6.25
N VAL A 186 1.21 13.36 6.83
CA VAL A 186 -0.14 13.22 6.27
C VAL A 186 -0.82 14.59 6.14
N ALA A 187 -0.73 15.45 7.17
CA ALA A 187 -1.28 16.81 7.12
C ALA A 187 -0.63 17.68 6.04
N GLN A 188 0.67 17.52 5.78
CA GLN A 188 1.36 18.19 4.67
C GLN A 188 0.86 17.70 3.31
N LYS A 189 0.72 16.38 3.12
CA LYS A 189 0.13 15.80 1.90
C LYS A 189 -1.28 16.32 1.66
N LEU A 190 -2.10 16.34 2.71
CA LEU A 190 -3.48 16.85 2.66
C LEU A 190 -3.51 18.33 2.28
N ARG A 191 -2.62 19.15 2.88
CA ARG A 191 -2.50 20.57 2.52
C ARG A 191 -2.12 20.76 1.05
N HIS A 192 -1.19 19.97 0.51
CA HIS A 192 -0.85 20.04 -0.91
C HIS A 192 -2.05 19.68 -1.79
N LEU A 193 -2.79 18.62 -1.46
CA LEU A 193 -4.01 18.24 -2.19
C LEU A 193 -5.06 19.37 -2.17
N GLN A 194 -5.25 20.00 -1.01
CA GLN A 194 -6.16 21.14 -0.88
C GLN A 194 -5.74 22.33 -1.74
N VAL A 195 -4.44 22.65 -1.76
CA VAL A 195 -3.89 23.74 -2.59
C VAL A 195 -4.06 23.45 -4.08
N ASN A 196 -3.75 22.22 -4.52
CA ASN A 196 -3.84 21.83 -5.92
C ASN A 196 -5.29 21.81 -6.44
N THR A 197 -6.24 21.37 -5.61
CA THR A 197 -7.64 21.22 -6.01
C THR A 197 -8.51 22.44 -5.71
N GLY A 198 -8.07 23.33 -4.82
CA GLY A 198 -8.86 24.46 -4.31
C GLY A 198 -10.07 24.03 -3.46
N ARG A 199 -10.09 22.78 -2.95
CA ARG A 199 -11.17 22.23 -2.12
C ARG A 199 -10.66 21.82 -0.75
N GLU A 200 -11.56 21.77 0.24
CA GLU A 200 -11.24 21.14 1.52
C GLU A 200 -11.28 19.63 1.39
N TRP A 201 -10.26 18.96 1.92
CA TRP A 201 -10.13 17.51 1.89
C TRP A 201 -9.95 16.95 3.29
N ARG A 202 -10.37 15.70 3.45
CA ARG A 202 -10.09 14.87 4.62
C ARG A 202 -9.42 13.58 4.16
N VAL A 203 -8.86 12.82 5.08
CA VAL A 203 -8.13 11.59 4.74
C VAL A 203 -8.40 10.46 5.72
N ILE A 204 -8.52 9.25 5.19
CA ILE A 204 -8.49 8.00 5.95
C ILE A 204 -7.13 7.33 5.75
N ILE A 205 -6.42 7.07 6.85
CA ILE A 205 -5.20 6.25 6.86
C ILE A 205 -5.56 4.89 7.46
N ALA A 206 -5.48 3.82 6.68
CA ALA A 206 -5.92 2.50 7.11
C ALA A 206 -4.86 1.43 6.89
N ASN A 207 -4.40 0.78 7.96
CA ASN A 207 -3.58 -0.42 7.80
C ASN A 207 -4.49 -1.58 7.35
N VAL A 208 -4.06 -2.37 6.37
CA VAL A 208 -4.86 -3.50 5.87
C VAL A 208 -4.95 -4.60 6.94
N VAL A 209 -3.80 -5.12 7.37
CA VAL A 209 -3.70 -6.12 8.44
C VAL A 209 -3.52 -5.42 9.78
N ALA A 210 -4.31 -5.78 10.78
CA ALA A 210 -4.33 -5.08 12.06
C ALA A 210 -3.03 -5.25 12.84
N ILE A 211 -2.41 -4.13 13.23
CA ILE A 211 -1.29 -4.11 14.19
C ILE A 211 -1.81 -4.28 15.62
N ASN A 212 -3.02 -3.78 15.88
CA ASN A 212 -3.75 -3.93 17.13
C ASN A 212 -5.26 -3.76 16.89
N LYS A 213 -6.08 -4.12 17.88
CA LYS A 213 -7.54 -3.92 17.85
C LYS A 213 -7.95 -2.52 18.35
N GLY A 214 -7.13 -1.51 18.03
CA GLY A 214 -7.39 -0.13 18.39
C GLY A 214 -8.67 0.40 17.74
N LYS A 215 -9.34 1.33 18.42
CA LYS A 215 -10.51 2.01 17.84
C LYS A 215 -10.05 3.01 16.77
N PRO A 216 -10.85 3.25 15.71
CA PRO A 216 -10.58 4.34 14.80
C PRO A 216 -10.45 5.66 15.56
N THR A 217 -9.43 6.45 15.21
CA THR A 217 -9.10 7.71 15.89
C THR A 217 -9.22 8.85 14.90
N ILE A 218 -9.95 9.90 15.26
CA ILE A 218 -10.08 11.11 14.45
C ILE A 218 -9.25 12.22 15.12
N THR A 219 -8.49 12.98 14.34
CA THR A 219 -7.76 14.16 14.84
C THR A 219 -8.71 15.23 15.34
N ILE A 220 -8.22 16.12 16.22
CA ILE A 220 -9.04 17.18 16.84
C ILE A 220 -9.69 18.10 15.78
N ASP A 221 -8.99 18.35 14.68
CA ASP A 221 -9.51 19.16 13.56
C ASP A 221 -10.48 18.40 12.63
N GLY A 222 -10.76 17.12 12.90
CA GLY A 222 -11.68 16.30 12.11
C GLY A 222 -11.15 15.88 10.74
N LYS A 223 -9.88 16.15 10.41
CA LYS A 223 -9.36 15.98 9.04
C LYS A 223 -8.75 14.60 8.75
N ILE A 224 -8.20 13.93 9.76
CA ILE A 224 -7.50 12.66 9.59
C ILE A 224 -8.22 11.60 10.43
N LEU A 225 -8.65 10.52 9.78
CA LEU A 225 -9.18 9.31 10.42
C LEU A 225 -8.15 8.19 10.30
N GLU A 226 -7.67 7.68 11.42
CA GLU A 226 -6.70 6.59 11.49
C GLU A 226 -7.38 5.28 11.87
N ILE A 227 -7.08 4.21 11.12
CA ILE A 227 -7.60 2.86 11.34
C ILE A 227 -6.40 1.90 11.49
N SER A 228 -6.25 1.29 12.68
CA SER A 228 -5.12 0.39 13.00
C SER A 228 -5.07 -0.91 12.17
N GLY A 229 -6.16 -1.23 11.48
CA GLY A 229 -6.37 -2.52 10.81
C GLY A 229 -7.76 -2.61 10.18
N LEU A 230 -7.86 -3.18 8.98
CA LEU A 230 -9.14 -3.61 8.40
C LEU A 230 -9.45 -5.05 8.79
N ILE A 231 -8.46 -5.95 8.68
CA ILE A 231 -8.59 -7.39 8.96
C ILE A 231 -7.58 -7.89 9.99
N ASP A 232 -7.90 -8.96 10.73
CA ASP A 232 -6.97 -9.65 11.62
C ASP A 232 -6.15 -10.71 10.88
N GLU A 233 -5.28 -11.41 11.62
CA GLU A 233 -4.46 -12.51 11.11
C GLU A 233 -5.30 -13.67 10.52
N GLN A 234 -6.58 -13.78 10.87
CA GLN A 234 -7.50 -14.78 10.32
C GLN A 234 -8.26 -14.26 9.08
N GLY A 235 -7.96 -13.05 8.62
CA GLY A 235 -8.64 -12.41 7.48
C GLY A 235 -10.04 -11.89 7.81
N LYS A 236 -10.40 -11.78 9.10
CA LYS A 236 -11.71 -11.28 9.54
C LYS A 236 -11.63 -9.81 9.83
N LEU A 237 -12.70 -9.06 9.57
CA LEU A 237 -12.76 -7.65 9.93
C LEU A 237 -12.55 -7.45 11.43
N VAL A 238 -11.68 -6.51 11.79
CA VAL A 238 -11.49 -6.11 13.20
C VAL A 238 -12.46 -5.03 13.64
N LEU A 239 -13.12 -4.36 12.70
CA LEU A 239 -14.03 -3.26 12.95
C LEU A 239 -15.40 -3.76 13.43
N THR A 240 -15.89 -3.20 14.55
CA THR A 240 -17.27 -3.45 15.01
C THR A 240 -18.29 -2.75 14.11
N PRO A 241 -19.58 -3.15 14.15
CA PRO A 241 -20.64 -2.44 13.42
C PRO A 241 -20.68 -0.94 13.70
N GLU A 242 -20.49 -0.52 14.94
CA GLU A 242 -20.48 0.89 15.35
C GLU A 242 -19.30 1.65 14.74
N GLN A 243 -18.12 1.02 14.69
CA GLN A 243 -16.94 1.60 14.06
C GLN A 243 -17.10 1.73 12.55
N LYS A 244 -17.72 0.73 11.90
CA LYS A 244 -18.05 0.82 10.47
C LYS A 244 -19.01 1.98 10.18
N ILE A 245 -20.01 2.19 11.04
CA ILE A 245 -20.93 3.32 10.93
C ILE A 245 -20.18 4.65 11.14
N GLN A 246 -19.27 4.73 12.10
CA GLN A 246 -18.44 5.93 12.31
C GLN A 246 -17.60 6.27 11.06
N ILE A 247 -16.97 5.28 10.44
CA ILE A 247 -16.21 5.45 9.19
C ILE A 247 -17.14 5.88 8.05
N GLY A 248 -18.33 5.26 7.93
CA GLY A 248 -19.34 5.67 6.95
C GLY A 248 -19.80 7.13 7.13
N ARG A 249 -19.98 7.58 8.38
CA ARG A 249 -20.29 8.99 8.66
C ARG A 249 -19.14 9.91 8.24
N PHE A 250 -17.90 9.51 8.51
CA PHE A 250 -16.74 10.27 8.06
C PHE A 250 -16.74 10.39 6.52
N LEU A 251 -16.98 9.30 5.80
CA LEU A 251 -17.05 9.33 4.32
C LEU A 251 -18.10 10.32 3.77
N HIS A 252 -19.26 10.41 4.41
CA HIS A 252 -20.38 11.21 3.89
C HIS A 252 -20.52 12.61 4.50
N ALA A 253 -19.85 12.90 5.62
CA ALA A 253 -19.86 14.24 6.21
C ALA A 253 -19.21 15.25 5.26
N ARG A 254 -19.69 16.50 5.24
CA ARG A 254 -18.97 17.55 4.52
C ARG A 254 -17.79 18.02 5.37
N PRO A 255 -16.67 18.47 4.76
CA PRO A 255 -15.52 18.99 5.49
C PRO A 255 -15.85 20.13 6.48
N ASN A 256 -16.99 20.79 6.33
CA ASN A 256 -17.45 21.92 7.15
C ASN A 256 -18.76 21.66 7.93
N ASP A 257 -19.27 20.43 8.02
CA ASP A 257 -20.47 20.09 8.81
C ASP A 257 -20.20 20.01 10.32
N ASN A 258 -19.37 20.90 10.85
CA ASN A 258 -19.37 21.22 12.28
C ASN A 258 -20.43 22.30 12.53
N SER A 259 -21.69 21.97 12.31
CA SER A 259 -22.79 22.62 13.02
C SER A 259 -23.08 21.75 14.24
N ASP A 260 -22.44 22.08 15.35
CA ASP A 260 -23.08 21.92 16.64
C ASP A 260 -24.30 22.87 16.63
N ASP A 261 -25.45 22.34 16.24
CA ASP A 261 -26.78 22.88 16.56
C ASP A 261 -27.53 21.84 17.41
#